data_AF-A0A1G3ZZL3-F1
#
_entry.id   AF-A0A1G3ZZL3-F1
#
_cell.length_a   1.000
_cell.length_b   1.000
_cell.length_c   1.000
_cell.angle_alpha   90.00
_cell.angle_beta   90.00
_cell.angle_gamma   90.00
#
_symmetry.space_group_name_H-M   'P 1'
#
loop_
_entity.id
_entity.type
_entity.pdbx_description
1 polymer ?
#
loop_
_entity_poly.entity_id
_entity_poly.type
_entity_poly.pdbx_seq_one_letter_code
_entity_poly.pdbx_strand_id
1 'polypeptide(L)'
;VVAAVLSAAVTAYSSYAQGQAASQAARYNARVAEQQAESARQAAAADAETRRRQLDRVLGAQRARYGASGVIPSEGSPLLVMMESEEEAALDVARVRHGGAAAAHGLGLESSILRRQGAQARRQGYLSGTSALLTGVSTAAVAGAGYRSSTPRSPTVPPYRGGYD
;
A
#
# COMPACT_ATOMS: atom_id res chain seq x y z
N VAL A 1 14.65 14.49 37.07
CA VAL A 1 15.52 14.37 35.88
C VAL A 1 15.59 12.92 35.38
N VAL A 2 16.07 11.95 36.17
CA VAL A 2 16.19 10.54 35.74
C VAL A 2 14.86 9.92 35.30
N ALA A 3 13.77 10.12 36.05
CA ALA A 3 12.44 9.60 35.68
C ALA A 3 11.90 10.18 34.35
N ALA A 4 12.17 11.46 34.07
CA ALA A 4 11.72 12.13 32.83
C ALA A 4 12.54 11.70 31.59
N VAL A 5 13.83 11.38 31.78
CA VAL A 5 14.68 10.84 30.72
C VAL A 5 14.32 9.38 30.43
N LEU A 6 14.02 8.58 31.46
CA LEU A 6 13.59 7.19 31.30
C LEU A 6 12.24 7.07 30.59
N SER A 7 11.24 7.90 30.94
CA SER A 7 9.95 7.90 30.26
C SER A 7 10.08 8.29 28.78
N ALA A 8 10.90 9.29 28.47
CA ALA A 8 11.18 9.69 27.09
C ALA A 8 11.88 8.60 26.28
N ALA A 9 12.80 7.85 26.89
CA ALA A 9 13.46 6.71 26.25
C ALA A 9 12.47 5.58 25.90
N VAL A 10 11.54 5.27 26.81
CA VAL A 10 10.48 4.27 26.58
C VAL A 10 9.56 4.72 25.44
N THR A 11 9.09 5.97 25.45
CA THR A 11 8.24 6.53 24.38
C THR A 11 8.96 6.57 23.03
N ALA A 12 10.25 6.84 23.03
CA ALA A 12 11.04 6.86 21.82
C ALA A 12 11.19 5.47 21.21
N TYR A 13 11.50 4.48 22.05
CA TYR A 13 11.60 3.09 21.64
C TYR A 13 10.26 2.55 21.13
N SER A 14 9.16 2.84 21.83
CA SER A 14 7.83 2.40 21.40
C SER A 14 7.43 3.01 20.05
N SER A 15 7.71 4.30 19.83
CA SER A 15 7.46 4.98 18.54
C SER A 15 8.28 4.36 17.40
N TYR A 16 9.55 4.05 17.66
CA TYR A 16 10.41 3.37 16.69
C TYR A 16 9.91 1.96 16.36
N ALA A 17 9.61 1.15 17.38
CA ALA A 17 9.10 -0.21 17.22
C ALA A 17 7.77 -0.22 16.45
N GLN A 18 6.87 0.71 16.76
CA GLN A 18 5.59 0.87 16.06
C GLN A 18 5.78 1.23 14.59
N GLY A 19 6.66 2.18 14.28
CA GLY A 19 6.97 2.55 12.89
C GLY A 19 7.58 1.39 12.09
N GLN A 20 8.41 0.56 12.73
CA GLN A 20 8.98 -0.64 12.11
C GLN A 20 7.93 -1.73 11.88
N ALA A 21 7.03 -1.97 12.83
CA ALA A 21 5.93 -2.91 12.68
C ALA A 21 4.99 -2.47 11.54
N ALA A 22 4.59 -1.20 11.51
CA ALA A 22 3.79 -0.63 10.43
C ALA A 22 4.48 -0.75 9.07
N SER A 23 5.79 -0.50 9.01
CA SER A 23 6.56 -0.70 7.78
C SER A 23 6.58 -2.16 7.32
N GLN A 24 6.67 -3.12 8.22
CA GLN A 24 6.66 -4.54 7.87
C GLN A 24 5.29 -4.98 7.36
N ALA A 25 4.22 -4.57 8.03
CA ALA A 25 2.85 -4.84 7.60
C ALA A 25 2.59 -4.26 6.20
N ALA A 26 2.97 -3.01 5.96
CA ALA A 26 2.79 -2.38 4.65
C ALA A 26 3.59 -3.08 3.54
N ARG A 27 4.83 -3.51 3.82
CA ARG A 27 5.64 -4.30 2.86
C ARG A 27 5.05 -5.68 2.59
N TYR A 28 4.47 -6.32 3.60
CA TYR A 28 3.78 -7.59 3.43
C TYR A 28 2.56 -7.42 2.51
N ASN A 29 1.71 -6.43 2.79
CA ASN A 29 0.56 -6.13 1.96
C ASN A 29 0.97 -5.78 0.52
N ALA A 30 2.08 -5.05 0.34
CA ALA A 30 2.61 -4.76 -0.99
C ALA A 30 3.00 -6.02 -1.77
N ARG A 31 3.62 -7.00 -1.10
CA ARG A 31 3.96 -8.30 -1.72
C ARG A 31 2.70 -9.09 -2.08
N VAL A 32 1.68 -9.05 -1.22
CA VAL A 32 0.39 -9.68 -1.51
C VAL A 32 -0.25 -9.04 -2.75
N ALA A 33 -0.26 -7.72 -2.86
CA ALA A 33 -0.76 -7.02 -4.04
C ALA A 33 0.04 -7.39 -5.31
N GLU A 34 1.36 -7.54 -5.22
CA GLU A 34 2.19 -8.03 -6.33
C GLU A 34 1.82 -9.45 -6.77
N GLN A 35 1.63 -10.37 -5.81
CA GLN A 35 1.20 -11.74 -6.10
C GLN A 35 -0.19 -11.77 -6.74
N GLN A 36 -1.12 -10.93 -6.25
CA GLN A 36 -2.44 -10.78 -6.85
C GLN A 36 -2.34 -10.23 -8.28
N ALA A 37 -1.44 -9.28 -8.53
CA ALA A 37 -1.23 -8.72 -9.86
C ALA A 37 -0.74 -9.79 -10.85
N GLU A 38 0.18 -10.63 -10.40
CA GLU A 38 0.69 -11.75 -11.20
C GLU A 38 -0.40 -12.80 -11.46
N SER A 39 -1.15 -13.16 -10.43
CA SER A 39 -2.31 -14.06 -10.54
C SER A 39 -3.35 -13.53 -11.54
N ALA A 40 -3.67 -12.23 -11.50
CA ALA A 40 -4.59 -11.60 -12.44
C ALA A 40 -4.11 -11.69 -13.89
N ARG A 41 -2.80 -11.53 -14.15
CA ARG A 41 -2.22 -11.72 -15.49
C ARG A 41 -2.30 -13.17 -15.93
N GLN A 42 -1.98 -14.11 -15.06
CA GLN A 42 -2.02 -15.53 -15.36
C GLN A 42 -3.45 -16.01 -15.64
N ALA A 43 -4.42 -15.58 -14.83
CA ALA A 43 -5.84 -15.87 -15.04
C ALA A 43 -6.33 -15.33 -16.40
N ALA A 44 -6.02 -14.06 -16.72
CA ALA A 44 -6.38 -13.49 -18.01
C ALA A 44 -5.71 -14.20 -19.19
N ALA A 45 -4.46 -14.66 -19.04
CA ALA A 45 -3.78 -15.45 -20.07
C ALA A 45 -4.45 -16.82 -20.28
N ALA A 46 -4.84 -17.50 -19.20
CA ALA A 46 -5.55 -18.78 -19.26
C ALA A 46 -6.95 -18.64 -19.88
N ASP A 47 -7.68 -17.57 -19.55
CA ASP A 47 -8.99 -17.27 -20.13
C ASP A 47 -8.88 -16.94 -21.62
N ALA A 48 -7.89 -16.13 -22.01
CA ALA A 48 -7.60 -15.82 -23.40
C ALA A 48 -7.31 -17.10 -24.22
N GLU A 49 -6.52 -18.02 -23.67
CA GLU A 49 -6.19 -19.30 -24.31
C GLU A 49 -7.42 -20.21 -24.42
N THR A 50 -8.29 -20.19 -23.41
CA THR A 50 -9.55 -20.95 -23.44
C THR A 50 -10.49 -20.43 -24.53
N ARG A 51 -10.60 -19.10 -24.67
CA ARG A 51 -11.40 -18.47 -25.74
C ARG A 51 -10.86 -18.78 -27.14
N ARG A 52 -9.54 -18.72 -27.34
CA ARG A 52 -8.90 -19.16 -28.60
C ARG A 52 -9.26 -20.61 -28.93
N ARG A 53 -9.07 -21.53 -27.98
CA ARG A 53 -9.39 -22.95 -28.19
C ARG A 53 -10.88 -23.18 -28.49
N GLN A 54 -11.78 -22.40 -27.91
CA GLN A 54 -13.20 -22.47 -28.22
C GLN A 54 -13.51 -21.99 -29.64
N LEU A 55 -12.90 -20.88 -30.06
CA LEU A 55 -12.99 -20.38 -31.43
C LEU A 55 -12.49 -21.43 -32.44
N ASP A 56 -11.30 -21.99 -32.21
CA ASP A 56 -10.69 -22.98 -33.11
C ASP A 56 -11.59 -24.20 -33.30
N ARG A 57 -12.27 -24.66 -32.24
CA ARG A 57 -13.26 -25.74 -32.32
C ARG A 57 -14.48 -25.36 -33.15
N VAL A 58 -15.00 -24.14 -32.96
CA VAL A 58 -16.17 -23.65 -33.71
C VAL A 58 -15.84 -23.52 -35.19
N LEU A 59 -14.72 -22.88 -35.53
CA LEU A 59 -14.26 -22.75 -36.91
C LEU A 59 -13.95 -24.10 -37.54
N GLY A 60 -13.31 -25.01 -36.80
CA GLY A 60 -13.07 -26.38 -37.25
C GLY A 60 -14.37 -27.13 -37.57
N ALA A 61 -15.37 -27.02 -36.70
CA ALA A 61 -16.69 -27.62 -36.92
C ALA A 61 -17.43 -26.99 -38.11
N GLN A 62 -17.34 -25.65 -38.28
CA GLN A 62 -17.91 -24.95 -39.43
C GLN A 62 -17.24 -25.41 -40.74
N ARG A 63 -15.91 -25.42 -40.80
CA ARG A 63 -15.15 -25.91 -41.97
C ARG A 63 -15.54 -27.35 -42.34
N ALA A 64 -15.67 -28.24 -41.36
CA ALA A 64 -16.13 -29.61 -41.59
C ALA A 64 -17.56 -29.68 -42.15
N ARG A 65 -18.49 -28.86 -41.64
CA ARG A 65 -19.88 -28.79 -42.12
C ARG A 65 -19.97 -28.25 -43.55
N TYR A 66 -19.22 -27.19 -43.87
CA TYR A 66 -19.18 -26.65 -45.23
C TYR A 66 -18.57 -27.66 -46.22
N GLY A 67 -17.49 -28.33 -45.83
CA GLY A 67 -16.92 -29.42 -46.62
C GLY A 67 -17.89 -30.58 -46.86
N ALA A 68 -18.68 -30.97 -45.85
CA ALA A 68 -19.69 -32.03 -45.98
C ALA A 68 -20.90 -31.62 -46.85
N SER A 69 -21.20 -30.32 -46.96
CA SER A 69 -22.30 -29.80 -47.78
C SER A 69 -21.89 -29.47 -49.21
N GLY A 70 -20.64 -29.74 -49.59
CA GLY A 70 -20.12 -29.46 -50.93
C GLY A 70 -19.91 -27.97 -51.23
N VAL A 71 -20.06 -27.11 -50.22
CA VAL A 71 -19.80 -25.67 -50.31
C VAL A 71 -18.32 -25.43 -50.09
N ILE A 72 -17.67 -24.70 -51.01
CA ILE A 72 -16.28 -24.31 -50.86
C ILE A 72 -16.20 -23.32 -49.68
N PRO A 73 -15.59 -23.68 -48.53
CA PRO A 73 -15.57 -22.82 -47.34
C PRO A 73 -14.68 -21.58 -47.54
N SER A 74 -13.86 -21.60 -48.58
CA SER A 74 -12.84 -20.60 -48.89
C SER A 74 -13.29 -19.53 -49.88
N GLU A 75 -14.58 -19.45 -50.24
CA GLU A 75 -15.08 -18.47 -51.22
C GLU A 75 -16.45 -17.90 -50.84
N GLY A 76 -16.69 -16.64 -51.20
CA GLY A 76 -17.99 -15.96 -51.06
C GLY A 76 -18.38 -15.60 -49.60
N SER A 77 -19.69 -15.50 -49.35
CA SER A 77 -20.25 -15.10 -48.05
C SER A 77 -19.85 -15.98 -46.85
N PRO A 78 -19.68 -17.32 -46.98
CA PRO A 78 -19.23 -18.17 -45.87
C PRO A 78 -17.84 -17.82 -45.34
N LEU A 79 -16.90 -17.45 -46.22
CA LEU A 79 -15.56 -17.03 -45.80
C LEU A 79 -15.60 -15.70 -45.04
N LEU A 80 -16.42 -14.74 -45.50
CA LEU A 80 -16.58 -13.44 -44.83
C LEU A 80 -17.08 -13.61 -43.39
N VAL A 81 -18.08 -14.48 -43.17
CA VAL A 81 -18.61 -14.76 -41.83
C VAL A 81 -17.57 -15.41 -40.92
N MET A 82 -16.74 -16.32 -41.46
CA MET A 82 -15.63 -16.91 -40.69
C MET A 82 -14.57 -15.88 -40.31
N MET A 83 -14.19 -15.00 -41.23
CA MET A 83 -13.21 -13.94 -40.97
C MET A 83 -13.72 -12.94 -39.93
N GLU A 84 -14.99 -12.54 -40.01
CA GLU A 84 -15.62 -11.66 -39.01
C GLU A 84 -15.66 -12.33 -37.63
N SER A 85 -15.97 -13.64 -37.59
CA SER A 85 -15.93 -14.43 -36.34
C SER A 85 -14.51 -14.51 -35.75
N GLU A 86 -13.48 -14.64 -36.59
CA GLU A 86 -12.07 -14.64 -36.17
C GLU A 86 -11.66 -13.26 -35.62
N GLU A 87 -12.09 -12.18 -36.26
CA GLU A 87 -11.81 -10.80 -35.84
C GLU A 87 -12.47 -10.49 -34.49
N GLU A 88 -13.77 -10.79 -34.34
CA GLU A 88 -14.49 -10.61 -33.07
C GLU A 88 -13.83 -11.39 -31.93
N ALA A 89 -13.43 -12.63 -32.18
CA ALA A 89 -12.76 -13.44 -31.18
C ALA A 89 -11.35 -12.93 -30.84
N ALA A 90 -10.62 -12.39 -31.80
CA ALA A 90 -9.33 -11.73 -31.55
C ALA A 90 -9.50 -10.49 -30.67
N LEU A 91 -10.55 -9.68 -30.92
CA LEU A 91 -10.92 -8.55 -30.09
C LEU A 91 -11.28 -9.00 -28.67
N ASP A 92 -12.03 -10.08 -28.51
CA ASP A 92 -12.38 -10.63 -27.19
C ASP A 92 -11.15 -11.11 -26.41
N VAL A 93 -10.23 -11.80 -27.08
CA VAL A 93 -8.95 -12.20 -26.49
C VAL A 93 -8.15 -10.97 -26.07
N ALA A 94 -8.10 -9.93 -26.90
CA ALA A 94 -7.43 -8.67 -26.58
C ALA A 94 -8.07 -7.97 -25.37
N ARG A 95 -9.41 -7.94 -25.29
CA ARG A 95 -10.15 -7.38 -24.15
C ARG A 95 -9.84 -8.12 -22.85
N VAL A 96 -9.82 -9.45 -22.86
CA VAL A 96 -9.48 -10.26 -21.68
C VAL A 96 -8.05 -9.95 -21.21
N ARG A 97 -7.08 -9.97 -22.12
CA ARG A 97 -5.68 -9.64 -21.80
C ARG A 97 -5.55 -8.21 -21.27
N HIS A 98 -6.25 -7.26 -21.87
CA HIS A 98 -6.24 -5.87 -21.44
C HIS A 98 -6.86 -5.72 -20.05
N GLY A 99 -7.97 -6.39 -19.77
CA GLY A 99 -8.60 -6.40 -18.43
C GLY A 99 -7.66 -6.95 -17.36
N GLY A 100 -6.98 -8.07 -17.63
CA GLY A 100 -5.96 -8.62 -16.73
C GLY A 100 -4.77 -7.69 -16.53
N ALA A 101 -4.29 -7.05 -17.60
CA ALA A 101 -3.21 -6.08 -17.54
C ALA A 101 -3.61 -4.83 -16.72
N ALA A 102 -4.82 -4.32 -16.90
CA ALA A 102 -5.36 -3.20 -16.14
C ALA A 102 -5.50 -3.52 -14.65
N ALA A 103 -6.04 -4.71 -14.32
CA ALA A 103 -6.13 -5.18 -12.93
C ALA A 103 -4.74 -5.30 -12.28
N ALA A 104 -3.79 -5.92 -12.99
CA ALA A 104 -2.42 -6.05 -12.51
C ALA A 104 -1.71 -4.69 -12.37
N HIS A 105 -2.00 -3.74 -13.25
CA HIS A 105 -1.48 -2.37 -13.14
C HIS A 105 -2.02 -1.68 -11.89
N GLY A 106 -3.33 -1.78 -11.62
CA GLY A 106 -3.95 -1.24 -10.40
C GLY A 106 -3.30 -1.79 -9.12
N LEU A 107 -3.12 -3.11 -9.06
CA LEU A 107 -2.45 -3.78 -7.94
C LEU A 107 -0.96 -3.40 -7.82
N GLY A 108 -0.28 -3.15 -8.95
CA GLY A 108 1.09 -2.63 -8.96
C GLY A 108 1.20 -1.21 -8.39
N LEU A 109 0.23 -0.35 -8.69
CA LEU A 109 0.12 0.98 -8.07
C LEU A 109 -0.14 0.86 -6.57
N GLU A 110 -1.04 -0.02 -6.15
CA GLU A 110 -1.33 -0.29 -4.74
C GLU A 110 -0.09 -0.78 -3.98
N SER A 111 0.64 -1.75 -4.53
CA SER A 111 1.94 -2.18 -3.96
C SER A 111 2.90 -1.00 -3.79
N SER A 112 3.02 -0.15 -4.80
CA SER A 112 3.90 1.02 -4.77
C SER A 112 3.51 2.01 -3.67
N ILE A 113 2.20 2.25 -3.50
CA ILE A 113 1.65 3.10 -2.43
C ILE A 113 1.95 2.47 -1.07
N LEU A 114 1.68 1.19 -0.88
CA LEU A 114 1.95 0.47 0.37
C LEU A 114 3.44 0.49 0.74
N ARG A 115 4.34 0.30 -0.23
CA ARG A 115 5.79 0.42 -0.01
C ARG A 115 6.18 1.82 0.46
N ARG A 116 5.61 2.87 -0.13
CA ARG A 116 5.83 4.27 0.29
C ARG A 116 5.27 4.53 1.68
N GLN A 117 4.06 4.07 1.98
CA GLN A 117 3.45 4.17 3.31
C GLN A 117 4.33 3.49 4.36
N GLY A 118 4.86 2.31 4.09
CA GLY A 118 5.78 1.62 5.00
C GLY A 118 7.08 2.40 5.22
N ALA A 119 7.67 2.95 4.16
CA ALA A 119 8.86 3.80 4.27
C ALA A 119 8.58 5.07 5.10
N GLN A 120 7.41 5.68 4.91
CA GLN A 120 6.96 6.84 5.68
C GLN A 120 6.71 6.49 7.15
N ALA A 121 6.04 5.38 7.44
CA ALA A 121 5.79 4.93 8.81
C ALA A 121 7.09 4.66 9.58
N ARG A 122 8.08 4.04 8.92
CA ARG A 122 9.42 3.86 9.50
C ARG A 122 10.11 5.20 9.77
N ARG A 123 10.06 6.13 8.82
CA ARG A 123 10.62 7.49 8.99
C ARG A 123 9.93 8.25 10.11
N GLN A 124 8.60 8.18 10.19
CA GLN A 124 7.83 8.82 11.24
C GLN A 124 8.13 8.21 12.61
N GLY A 125 8.23 6.89 12.73
CA GLY A 125 8.64 6.24 13.97
C GLY A 125 10.04 6.67 14.43
N TYR A 126 10.97 6.84 13.48
CA TYR A 126 12.31 7.37 13.78
C TYR A 126 12.26 8.84 14.23
N LEU A 127 11.56 9.70 13.49
CA LEU A 127 11.42 11.12 13.81
C LEU A 127 10.71 11.34 15.15
N SER A 128 9.56 10.71 15.36
CA SER A 128 8.82 10.76 16.63
C SER A 128 9.63 10.18 17.78
N GLY A 129 10.40 9.13 17.53
CA GLY A 129 11.31 8.57 18.53
C GLY A 129 12.40 9.57 18.94
N THR A 130 13.07 10.17 17.95
CA THR A 130 14.11 11.18 18.21
C THR A 130 13.56 12.47 18.84
N SER A 131 12.38 12.93 18.44
CA SER A 131 11.75 14.12 19.01
C SER A 131 11.27 13.87 20.44
N ALA A 132 10.78 12.67 20.76
CA ALA A 132 10.44 12.28 22.12
C ALA A 132 11.67 12.28 23.04
N LEU A 133 12.81 11.76 22.57
CA LEU A 133 14.08 11.84 23.30
C LEU A 133 14.51 13.29 23.52
N LEU A 134 14.52 14.11 22.46
CA LEU A 134 14.94 15.51 22.54
C LEU A 134 14.07 16.32 23.50
N THR A 135 12.75 16.14 23.42
CA THR A 135 11.79 16.81 24.30
C THR A 135 11.91 16.32 25.75
N GLY A 136 12.15 15.02 25.96
CA GLY A 136 12.40 14.47 27.29
C GLY A 136 13.66 15.03 27.95
N VAL A 137 14.74 15.17 27.18
CA VAL A 137 15.99 15.76 27.65
C VAL A 137 15.83 17.26 27.92
N SER A 138 15.18 18.00 27.03
CA SER A 138 14.98 19.44 27.20
C SER A 138 14.09 19.77 28.40
N THR A 139 12.97 19.05 28.57
CA THR A 139 12.09 19.20 29.75
C THR A 139 12.80 18.82 31.05
N ALA A 140 13.61 17.75 31.04
CA ALA A 140 14.40 17.36 32.20
C ALA A 140 15.50 18.39 32.55
N ALA A 141 16.12 19.02 31.55
CA ALA A 141 17.12 20.07 31.73
C ALA A 141 16.49 21.37 32.27
N VAL A 142 15.35 21.80 31.74
CA VAL A 142 14.60 22.97 32.23
C VAL A 142 14.10 22.76 33.65
N ALA A 143 13.56 21.57 33.96
CA ALA A 143 13.16 21.23 35.32
C ALA A 143 14.37 21.24 36.28
N GLY A 144 15.51 20.68 35.86
CA GLY A 144 16.75 20.69 36.66
C GLY A 144 17.34 22.10 36.86
N ALA A 145 17.17 23.00 35.90
CA ALA A 145 17.60 24.40 36.01
C ALA A 145 16.69 25.21 36.95
N GLY A 146 15.37 25.02 36.86
CA GLY A 146 14.40 25.68 37.76
C GLY A 146 14.58 25.32 39.24
N TYR A 147 15.00 24.08 39.53
CA TYR A 147 15.35 23.64 40.89
C TYR A 147 16.63 24.30 41.45
N ARG A 148 17.56 24.76 40.60
CA ARG A 148 18.77 25.47 41.06
C ARG A 148 18.54 26.95 41.32
N SER A 149 17.47 27.54 40.81
CA SER A 149 17.17 28.98 40.91
C SER A 149 16.19 29.37 42.03
N SER A 150 15.64 28.43 42.78
CA SER A 150 14.78 28.75 43.93
C SER A 150 15.61 28.98 45.19
N THR A 151 16.30 30.12 45.29
CA THR A 151 16.64 30.67 46.61
C THR A 151 15.32 31.01 47.31
N PRO A 152 15.03 30.45 48.50
CA PRO A 152 13.81 30.78 49.22
C PRO A 152 13.79 32.29 49.49
N ARG A 153 12.85 32.99 48.87
CA ARG A 153 12.60 34.39 49.16
C ARG A 153 12.02 34.42 50.57
N SER A 154 12.83 34.82 51.55
CA SER A 154 12.40 34.94 52.95
C SER A 154 11.09 35.72 52.99
N PRO A 155 10.04 35.22 53.66
CA PRO A 155 8.82 35.99 53.85
C PRO A 155 9.20 37.25 54.63
N THR A 156 9.10 38.41 53.98
CA THR A 156 9.21 39.70 54.67
C THR A 156 8.05 39.79 55.64
N VAL A 157 8.31 39.53 56.91
CA VAL A 157 7.36 39.72 58.00
C VAL A 157 7.05 41.23 58.04
N PRO A 158 5.80 41.67 57.83
CA PRO A 158 5.47 43.09 57.96
C PRO A 158 5.76 43.54 59.41
N PRO A 159 6.32 44.74 59.64
CA PRO A 159 6.59 45.21 60.98
C PRO A 159 5.27 45.31 61.75
N TYR A 160 5.24 44.71 62.95
CA TYR A 160 4.11 44.77 63.87
C TYR A 160 3.85 46.23 64.24
N ARG A 161 2.78 46.82 63.70
CA ARG A 161 2.32 48.15 64.07
C ARG A 161 1.48 48.03 65.34
N GLY A 162 2.16 48.05 66.49
CA GLY A 162 1.50 48.21 67.78
C GLY A 162 0.79 49.56 67.83
N GLY A 163 -0.53 49.54 67.79
CA GLY A 163 -1.38 50.66 68.17
C GLY A 163 -2.05 50.30 69.49
N TYR A 164 -1.70 51.03 70.54
CA TYR A 164 -2.52 51.13 71.75
C TYR A 164 -3.29 52.43 71.59
N ASP A 165 -4.60 52.32 71.36
CA ASP A 165 -5.60 53.37 71.57
C ASP A 165 -6.83 52.71 72.21
#